data_AF-X1PCE2-F1
#
_entry.id   AF-X1PCE2-F1
#
_cell.length_a   1.000
_cell.length_b   1.000
_cell.length_c   1.000
_cell.angle_alpha   90.00
_cell.angle_beta   90.00
_cell.angle_gamma   90.00
#
_symmetry.space_group_name_H-M   'P 1'
#
loop_
_entity.id
_entity.type
_entity.pdbx_description
1 polymer ?
#
loop_
_entity_poly.entity_id
_entity_poly.type
_entity_poly.pdbx_seq_one_letter_code
_entity_poly.pdbx_strand_id
1 'polypeptide(L)'
;AGFDYFEPNNPVVTLMENPKTGKLKNEVLKERILSAIIEMTIPEKELERCLKLILALSKKINTVITVDLIACYDSNYDLSVQNIIDRSKFNPLYGAKINLGFGRCTNKEQGES
;
A
#
# COMPACT_ATOMS: atom_id res chain seq x y z
N ALA A 1 -17.18 -6.93 1.48
CA ALA A 1 -16.27 -6.38 0.46
C ALA A 1 -15.16 -5.64 1.17
N GLY A 2 -14.02 -6.30 1.32
CA GLY A 2 -12.85 -5.84 2.06
C GLY A 2 -11.68 -6.77 1.76
N PHE A 3 -10.48 -6.36 2.14
CA PHE A 3 -9.32 -7.22 2.17
C PHE A 3 -9.23 -7.83 3.57
N ASP A 4 -9.23 -9.15 3.65
CA ASP A 4 -9.37 -9.89 4.92
C ASP A 4 -8.03 -10.45 5.42
N TYR A 5 -6.94 -10.01 4.78
CA TYR A 5 -5.58 -10.47 5.02
C TYR A 5 -4.74 -9.34 5.58
N PHE A 6 -4.17 -9.55 6.76
CA PHE A 6 -3.16 -8.68 7.36
C PHE A 6 -1.81 -9.39 7.26
N GLU A 7 -0.81 -8.70 6.70
CA GLU A 7 0.57 -9.21 6.60
C GLU A 7 1.11 -9.52 8.00
N PRO A 8 1.42 -10.80 8.33
CA PRO A 8 1.80 -11.20 9.70
C PRO A 8 3.03 -10.47 10.24
N ASN A 9 3.93 -10.05 9.35
CA ASN A 9 5.16 -9.34 9.73
C ASN A 9 4.98 -7.82 9.83
N ASN A 10 3.77 -7.29 9.58
CA ASN A 10 3.52 -5.87 9.74
C ASN A 10 3.55 -5.51 11.24
N PRO A 11 4.33 -4.49 11.66
CA PRO A 11 4.43 -4.08 13.06
C PRO A 11 3.07 -3.82 13.74
N VAL A 12 2.07 -3.36 12.98
CA VAL A 12 0.71 -3.11 13.48
C VAL A 12 0.00 -4.38 13.95
N VAL A 13 0.35 -5.57 13.45
CA VAL A 13 -0.29 -6.83 13.88
C VAL A 13 -0.11 -7.06 15.38
N THR A 14 1.06 -6.69 15.93
CA THR A 14 1.34 -6.81 17.38
C THR A 14 0.49 -5.88 18.26
N LEU A 15 -0.08 -4.84 17.64
CA LEU A 15 -0.94 -3.85 18.28
C LEU A 15 -2.44 -4.23 18.19
N MET A 16 -2.77 -5.31 17.47
CA MET A 16 -4.14 -5.79 17.32
C MET A 16 -4.58 -6.66 18.50
N GLU A 17 -5.81 -6.46 18.97
CA GLU A 17 -6.53 -7.37 19.84
C GLU A 17 -7.11 -8.54 19.02
N ASN A 18 -7.55 -8.26 17.78
CA ASN A 18 -8.06 -9.28 16.87
C ASN A 18 -7.51 -9.07 15.45
N PRO A 19 -6.51 -9.87 15.04
CA PRO A 19 -5.94 -9.80 13.69
C PRO A 19 -6.92 -10.13 12.56
N LYS A 20 -8.01 -10.87 12.81
CA LYS A 20 -9.00 -11.16 11.76
C LYS A 20 -9.84 -9.94 11.40
N THR A 21 -10.09 -9.07 12.38
CA THR A 21 -10.92 -7.87 12.17
C THR A 21 -10.09 -6.59 12.07
N GLY A 22 -8.79 -6.66 12.35
CA GLY A 22 -7.91 -5.51 12.48
C GLY A 22 -8.17 -4.67 13.72
N LYS A 23 -8.95 -5.16 14.69
CA LYS A 23 -9.28 -4.40 15.90
C LYS A 23 -8.01 -4.18 16.72
N LEU A 24 -7.63 -2.93 16.93
CA LEU A 24 -6.51 -2.52 17.78
C LEU A 24 -6.85 -2.69 19.26
N LYS A 25 -5.83 -2.94 20.08
CA LYS A 25 -5.96 -2.96 21.54
C LYS A 25 -6.42 -1.60 22.06
N ASN A 26 -7.27 -1.58 23.09
CA ASN A 26 -7.90 -0.36 23.60
C ASN A 26 -6.88 0.68 24.10
N GLU A 27 -5.75 0.25 24.65
CA GLU A 27 -4.65 1.10 25.09
C GLU A 27 -4.00 1.84 23.91
N VAL A 28 -3.86 1.20 22.75
CA VAL A 28 -3.27 1.81 21.53
C VAL A 28 -4.17 2.93 21.00
N LEU A 29 -5.49 2.81 21.12
CA LEU A 29 -6.44 3.83 20.67
C LEU A 29 -6.37 5.14 21.48
N LYS A 30 -5.71 5.13 22.65
CA LYS A 30 -5.52 6.32 23.49
C LYS A 30 -4.22 7.06 23.16
N GLU A 31 -3.34 6.46 22.37
CA GLU A 31 -2.08 7.06 21.96
C GLU A 31 -2.29 8.15 20.90
N ARG A 32 -1.42 9.16 20.93
CA ARG A 32 -1.36 10.18 19.88
C ARG A 32 -0.24 9.82 18.92
N ILE A 33 -0.56 9.79 17.63
CA ILE A 33 0.43 9.59 16.57
C ILE A 33 0.62 10.88 15.78
N LEU A 34 1.85 11.11 15.32
CA LEU A 34 2.17 12.23 14.43
C LEU A 34 1.69 11.94 13.00
N SER A 35 1.89 10.70 12.54
CA SER A 35 1.53 10.24 11.20
C SER A 35 1.27 8.74 11.19
N ALA A 36 0.40 8.28 10.28
CA ALA A 36 0.22 6.87 9.95
C ALA A 36 0.36 6.67 8.45
N ILE A 37 0.98 5.55 8.06
CA ILE A 37 1.06 5.10 6.68
C ILE A 37 0.26 3.79 6.60
N ILE A 38 -0.65 3.73 5.63
CA ILE A 38 -1.43 2.53 5.34
C ILE A 38 -0.97 2.03 3.99
N GLU A 39 -0.28 0.88 4.01
CA GLU A 39 0.20 0.21 2.80
C GLU A 39 -0.59 -1.07 2.58
N MET A 40 -0.94 -1.34 1.32
CA MET A 40 -1.68 -2.54 0.93
C MET A 40 -1.36 -2.91 -0.51
N THR A 41 -1.32 -4.21 -0.77
CA THR A 41 -1.30 -4.76 -2.13
C THR A 41 -2.72 -5.02 -2.57
N ILE A 42 -3.07 -4.57 -3.77
CA ILE A 42 -4.40 -4.79 -4.36
C ILE A 42 -4.26 -5.41 -5.75
N PRO A 43 -5.23 -6.22 -6.20
CA PRO A 43 -5.32 -6.60 -7.61
C PRO A 43 -5.48 -5.34 -8.47
N GLU A 44 -4.82 -5.28 -9.63
CA GLU A 44 -4.89 -4.10 -10.52
C GLU A 44 -6.32 -3.70 -10.91
N LYS A 45 -7.20 -4.69 -11.11
CA LYS A 45 -8.63 -4.46 -11.41
C LYS A 45 -9.36 -3.66 -10.33
N GLU A 46 -8.87 -3.66 -9.10
CA GLU A 46 -9.45 -2.94 -7.97
C GLU A 46 -8.92 -1.50 -7.85
N LEU A 47 -7.84 -1.14 -8.56
CA LEU A 47 -7.17 0.15 -8.43
C LEU A 47 -8.14 1.33 -8.62
N GLU A 48 -8.97 1.29 -9.66
CA GLU A 48 -9.92 2.37 -9.91
C GLU A 48 -10.93 2.53 -8.76
N ARG A 49 -11.41 1.41 -8.21
CA ARG A 49 -12.33 1.42 -7.08
C ARG A 49 -11.65 1.98 -5.83
N CYS A 50 -10.41 1.55 -5.56
CA CYS A 50 -9.62 2.02 -4.43
C CYS A 50 -9.36 3.53 -4.52
N LEU A 51 -8.92 4.05 -5.67
CA LEU A 51 -8.71 5.48 -5.88
C LEU A 51 -9.99 6.28 -5.63
N LYS A 52 -11.14 5.86 -6.20
CA LYS A 52 -12.43 6.53 -5.98
C LYS A 52 -12.83 6.54 -4.49
N LEU A 53 -12.63 5.43 -3.78
CA LEU A 53 -12.91 5.33 -2.35
C LEU A 53 -12.01 6.24 -1.53
N ILE A 54 -10.71 6.29 -1.83
CA ILE A 54 -9.76 7.17 -1.14
C ILE A 54 -10.16 8.64 -1.35
N LEU A 55 -10.54 9.04 -2.57
CA LEU A 55 -11.01 10.40 -2.86
C LEU A 55 -12.34 10.74 -2.14
N ALA A 56 -13.20 9.76 -1.91
CA ALA A 56 -14.42 9.96 -1.14
C ALA A 56 -14.12 10.05 0.38
N LEU A 57 -13.16 9.27 0.87
CA LEU A 57 -12.73 9.25 2.27
C LEU A 57 -11.96 10.51 2.66
N SER A 58 -11.13 11.06 1.76
CA SER A 58 -10.38 12.29 2.01
C SER A 58 -11.28 13.49 2.31
N LYS A 59 -12.53 13.47 1.84
CA LYS A 59 -13.55 14.50 2.16
C LYS A 59 -14.17 14.36 3.55
N LYS A 60 -13.97 13.22 4.21
CA LYS A 60 -14.57 12.90 5.52
C LYS A 60 -13.56 12.91 6.67
N ILE A 61 -12.28 12.84 6.34
CA ILE A 61 -11.19 12.74 7.31
C ILE A 61 -10.68 14.13 7.65
N ASN A 62 -10.59 14.45 8.94
CA ASN A 62 -10.10 15.74 9.43
C ASN A 62 -8.56 15.75 9.59
N THR A 63 -7.84 15.34 8.55
CA THR A 63 -6.38 15.42 8.46
C THR A 63 -5.93 15.44 7.00
N VAL A 64 -4.65 15.72 6.76
CA VAL A 64 -4.04 15.64 5.43
C VAL A 64 -3.79 14.17 5.08
N ILE A 65 -4.11 13.78 3.85
CA ILE A 65 -3.83 12.47 3.30
C ILE A 65 -2.99 12.64 2.04
N THR A 66 -1.87 11.96 1.97
CA THR A 66 -1.07 11.76 0.77
C THR A 66 -1.26 10.33 0.27
N VAL A 67 -1.26 10.13 -1.04
CA VAL A 67 -1.49 8.82 -1.66
C VAL A 67 -0.36 8.55 -2.63
N ASP A 68 0.34 7.45 -2.40
CA ASP A 68 1.36 6.94 -3.30
C ASP A 68 0.88 5.64 -3.95
N LEU A 69 1.25 5.43 -5.21
CA LEU A 69 0.99 4.19 -5.94
C LEU A 69 2.33 3.52 -6.26
N ILE A 70 2.51 2.31 -5.74
CA ILE A 70 3.66 1.46 -6.04
C ILE A 70 3.23 0.49 -7.14
N ALA A 71 3.92 0.53 -8.27
CA ALA A 71 3.69 -0.36 -9.40
C ALA A 71 5.01 -0.70 -10.10
N CYS A 72 5.05 -1.87 -10.71
CA CYS A 72 6.23 -2.36 -11.42
C CYS A 72 6.05 -2.17 -12.92
N TYR A 73 7.12 -1.74 -13.59
CA TYR A 73 7.19 -1.78 -15.04
C TYR A 73 7.37 -3.21 -15.52
N ASP A 74 6.77 -3.53 -16.66
CA ASP A 74 7.02 -4.78 -17.35
C ASP A 74 8.35 -4.77 -18.12
N SER A 75 8.64 -5.85 -18.85
CA SER A 75 9.86 -5.98 -19.65
C SER A 75 9.97 -5.00 -20.82
N ASN A 76 8.86 -4.39 -21.24
CA ASN A 76 8.81 -3.39 -22.30
C ASN A 76 8.89 -1.95 -21.75
N TYR A 77 9.10 -1.81 -20.43
CA TYR A 77 9.02 -0.52 -19.73
C TYR A 77 7.63 0.12 -19.76
N ASP A 78 6.58 -0.70 -19.88
CA ASP A 78 5.20 -0.25 -19.78
C ASP A 78 4.68 -0.41 -18.34
N LEU A 79 3.88 0.56 -17.91
CA LEU A 79 3.21 0.54 -16.61
C LEU A 79 1.78 0.00 -16.79
N SER A 80 1.52 -1.22 -16.32
CA SER A 80 0.24 -1.95 -16.50
C SER A 80 -1.00 -1.14 -16.08
N VAL A 81 -0.84 -0.28 -15.08
CA VAL A 81 -1.91 0.51 -14.49
C VAL A 81 -2.09 1.90 -15.10
N GLN A 82 -1.27 2.30 -16.08
CA GLN A 82 -1.27 3.66 -16.64
C GLN A 82 -2.66 4.09 -17.14
N ASN A 83 -3.32 3.23 -17.93
CA ASN A 83 -4.68 3.50 -18.43
C ASN A 83 -5.71 3.72 -17.32
N ILE A 84 -5.53 3.06 -16.16
CA ILE A 84 -6.41 3.21 -15.01
C ILE A 84 -6.15 4.56 -14.32
N ILE A 85 -4.89 4.98 -14.22
CA ILE A 85 -4.50 6.27 -13.68
C ILE A 85 -5.06 7.40 -14.55
N ASP A 86 -4.86 7.34 -15.87
CA ASP A 86 -5.25 8.39 -16.81
C ASP A 86 -6.76 8.67 -16.83
N ARG A 87 -7.58 7.62 -16.67
CA ARG A 87 -9.04 7.77 -16.57
C ARG A 87 -9.52 8.09 -15.14
N SER A 88 -8.65 7.95 -14.16
CA SER A 88 -8.96 8.35 -12.79
C SER A 88 -8.87 9.86 -12.65
N LYS A 89 -9.53 10.43 -11.62
CA LYS A 89 -9.35 11.85 -11.27
C LYS A 89 -8.08 12.09 -10.42
N PHE A 90 -7.16 11.14 -10.39
CA PHE A 90 -5.88 11.26 -9.69
C PHE A 90 -4.79 11.63 -10.69
N ASN A 91 -4.20 12.79 -10.49
CA ASN A 91 -3.05 13.25 -11.26
C ASN A 91 -1.81 13.08 -10.39
N PRO A 92 -0.97 12.05 -10.62
CA PRO A 92 0.27 11.89 -9.86
C PRO A 92 1.22 13.06 -10.13
N LEU A 93 2.04 13.40 -9.13
CA LEU A 93 3.08 14.41 -9.28
C LEU A 93 4.22 13.86 -10.15
N TYR A 94 4.94 14.77 -10.83
CA TYR A 94 6.03 14.41 -11.76
C TYR A 94 7.23 13.70 -11.10
N GLY A 95 7.37 13.75 -9.77
CA GLY A 95 8.47 13.12 -9.04
C GLY A 95 8.11 11.70 -8.60
N ALA A 96 8.76 10.70 -9.19
CA ALA A 96 8.65 9.30 -8.76
C ALA A 96 9.99 8.76 -8.24
N LYS A 97 9.94 7.90 -7.22
CA LYS A 97 11.10 7.10 -6.80
C LYS A 97 11.13 5.83 -7.63
N ILE A 98 12.11 5.71 -8.51
CA ILE A 98 12.29 4.51 -9.35
C ILE A 98 13.30 3.57 -8.69
N ASN A 99 12.88 2.34 -8.39
CA ASN A 99 13.78 1.26 -7.99
C ASN A 99 14.19 0.47 -9.24
N LEU A 100 15.48 0.46 -9.56
CA LEU A 100 16.03 -0.22 -10.75
C LEU A 100 16.23 -1.74 -10.54
N GLY A 101 15.98 -2.26 -9.33
CA GLY A 101 16.01 -3.69 -9.05
C GLY A 101 17.41 -4.31 -9.04
N PHE A 102 18.48 -3.52 -8.87
CA PHE A 102 19.86 -4.02 -8.84
C PHE A 102 20.20 -4.92 -7.64
N GLY A 103 19.35 -4.96 -6.61
CA GLY A 103 19.57 -5.69 -5.35
C GLY A 103 19.28 -7.20 -5.39
N ARG A 104 19.51 -7.90 -6.51
CA ARG A 104 19.36 -9.36 -6.54
C ARG A 104 20.51 -10.01 -5.78
N CYS A 105 20.23 -10.81 -4.75
CA CYS A 105 21.23 -11.63 -4.09
C CYS A 105 21.85 -12.60 -5.10
N THR A 106 23.10 -12.37 -5.48
CA THR A 106 23.89 -13.28 -6.33
C THR A 106 24.57 -14.38 -5.53
N ASN A 107 24.67 -14.22 -4.20
CA ASN A 107 25.14 -15.26 -3.31
C ASN A 107 23.97 -16.22 -3.03
N LYS A 108 23.84 -17.25 -3.84
CA LYS A 108 23.10 -18.46 -3.42
C LYS A 108 23.87 -19.02 -2.23
N GLU A 109 23.20 -19.33 -1.13
CA GLU A 109 23.81 -20.11 -0.06
C GLU A 109 24.33 -21.42 -0.67
N GLN A 110 25.65 -21.58 -0.68
CA GLN A 110 26.26 -22.88 -0.93
C GLN A 110 26.01 -23.70 0.33
N GLY A 111 24.94 -24.50 0.36
CA GLY A 111 24.68 -25.32 1.54
C GLY A 111 23.35 -26.05 1.61
N GLU A 112 22.96 -26.79 0.58
CA GLU A 112 22.18 -28.03 0.77
C GLU A 112 22.72 -29.08 -0.21
N SER A 113 23.60 -29.95 0.31
CA SER A 113 23.91 -31.27 -0.24
C SER A 113 23.08 -32.32 0.47
#